data_AF-A0A7K8R8G5-F1
#
_entry.id   AF-A0A7K8R8G5-F1
#
_cell.length_a   1.000
_cell.length_b   1.000
_cell.length_c   1.000
_cell.angle_alpha   90.00
_cell.angle_beta   90.00
_cell.angle_gamma   90.00
#
_symmetry.space_group_name_H-M   'P 1'
#
loop_
_entity.id
_entity.type
_entity.pdbx_description
1 polymer ?
#
loop_
_entity_poly.entity_id
_entity_poly.type
_entity_poly.pdbx_seq_one_letter_code
_entity_poly.pdbx_strand_id
1 'polypeptide(L)'
;VLGNAHVSLFFAEGQSPSSARRALAAYAQAERVDPESANNPDLHLNRATLLQYLERFQGALEGLSRAAMLAPGWEEPRKRHAHLMDFLSRLCTLLANR
;
A
#
# COMPACT_ATOMS: atom_id res chain seq x y z
N VAL A 1 -7.61 11.23 -6.32
CA VAL A 1 -6.79 12.47 -6.26
C VAL A 1 -6.47 12.91 -4.81
N LEU A 2 -7.42 12.96 -3.88
CA LEU A 2 -7.17 13.40 -2.48
C LEU A 2 -6.24 12.48 -1.67
N GLY A 3 -6.39 11.14 -1.79
CA GLY A 3 -5.51 10.19 -1.09
C GLY A 3 -4.03 10.37 -1.46
N ASN A 4 -3.74 10.51 -2.76
CA ASN A 4 -2.38 10.72 -3.25
C ASN A 4 -1.79 12.06 -2.76
N ALA A 5 -2.60 13.12 -2.65
CA ALA A 5 -2.13 14.39 -2.09
C ALA A 5 -1.69 14.24 -0.63
N HIS A 6 -2.43 13.47 0.17
CA HIS A 6 -2.03 13.17 1.56
C HIS A 6 -0.83 12.23 1.65
N VAL A 7 -0.63 11.32 0.70
CA VAL A 7 0.59 10.51 0.61
C VAL A 7 1.80 11.39 0.30
N SER A 8 1.68 12.32 -0.65
CA SER A 8 2.75 13.28 -0.96
C SER A 8 3.08 14.15 0.27
N LEU A 9 2.06 14.63 0.99
CA LEU A 9 2.25 15.36 2.26
C LEU A 9 2.92 14.49 3.32
N PHE A 10 2.52 13.22 3.46
CA PHE A 10 3.16 12.29 4.39
C PHE A 10 4.67 12.19 4.11
N PHE A 11 5.08 12.03 2.86
CA PHE A 11 6.51 11.95 2.53
C PHE A 11 7.23 13.31 2.61
N ALA A 12 6.56 14.42 2.30
CA ALA A 12 7.15 15.76 2.34
C ALA A 12 7.30 16.32 3.77
N GLU A 13 6.38 15.99 4.68
CA GLU A 13 6.31 16.53 6.04
C GLU A 13 6.95 15.60 7.09
N GLY A 14 7.93 14.78 6.69
CA GLY A 14 8.67 13.94 7.63
C GLY A 14 7.87 12.77 8.21
N GLN A 15 6.97 12.16 7.42
CA GLN A 15 6.22 10.96 7.79
C GLN A 15 5.24 11.16 8.95
N SER A 16 4.60 12.33 8.99
CA SER A 16 3.62 12.68 10.02
C SER A 16 2.47 11.66 10.15
N PRO A 17 2.22 11.10 11.36
CA PRO A 17 1.13 10.15 11.58
C PRO A 17 -0.26 10.70 11.24
N SER A 18 -0.48 12.02 11.35
CA SER A 18 -1.75 12.64 11.00
C SER A 18 -1.99 12.66 9.48
N SER A 19 -0.95 12.91 8.69
CA SER A 19 -1.00 12.87 7.23
C SER A 19 -1.21 11.43 6.72
N ALA A 20 -0.56 10.44 7.34
CA ALA A 20 -0.84 9.02 7.09
C ALA A 20 -2.31 8.64 7.35
N ARG A 21 -2.87 9.03 8.51
CA ARG A 21 -4.28 8.76 8.83
C ARG A 21 -5.24 9.39 7.81
N ARG A 22 -4.98 10.63 7.39
CA ARG A 22 -5.80 11.31 6.38
C ARG A 22 -5.72 10.61 5.02
N ALA A 23 -4.54 10.18 4.59
CA ALA A 23 -4.37 9.42 3.36
C ALA A 23 -5.17 8.10 3.37
N LEU A 24 -5.04 7.31 4.44
CA LEU A 24 -5.76 6.05 4.59
C LEU A 24 -7.28 6.26 4.63
N ALA A 25 -7.76 7.28 5.35
CA ALA A 25 -9.18 7.63 5.37
C ALA A 25 -9.70 8.04 3.98
N ALA A 26 -8.90 8.80 3.23
CA ALA A 26 -9.26 9.21 1.87
C ALA A 26 -9.34 8.02 0.91
N TYR A 27 -8.44 7.03 1.01
CA TYR A 27 -8.53 5.80 0.22
C TYR A 27 -9.77 4.97 0.58
N ALA A 28 -10.01 4.74 1.87
CA ALA A 28 -11.18 3.97 2.31
C ALA A 28 -12.50 4.64 1.90
N GLN A 29 -12.56 5.97 1.96
CA GLN A 29 -13.72 6.73 1.52
C GLN A 29 -13.91 6.66 -0.01
N ALA A 30 -12.83 6.67 -0.80
CA ALA A 30 -12.91 6.51 -2.24
C ALA A 30 -13.48 5.13 -2.63
N GLU A 31 -13.01 4.06 -1.98
CA GLU A 31 -13.54 2.70 -2.19
C GLU A 31 -15.03 2.58 -1.79
N ARG A 32 -15.48 3.35 -0.79
CA ARG A 32 -16.86 3.30 -0.30
C ARG A 32 -17.85 4.08 -1.17
N VAL A 33 -17.44 5.24 -1.68
CA VAL A 33 -18.33 6.16 -2.40
C VAL A 33 -18.41 5.82 -3.88
N ASP A 34 -17.33 5.30 -4.44
CA ASP A 34 -17.23 5.04 -5.86
C ASP A 34 -16.76 3.60 -6.12
N PRO A 35 -17.66 2.71 -6.59
CA PRO A 35 -17.30 1.35 -6.97
C PRO A 35 -16.26 1.28 -8.09
N GLU A 36 -16.16 2.30 -8.97
CA GLU A 36 -15.12 2.35 -10.00
C GLU A 36 -13.74 2.59 -9.39
N SER A 37 -13.67 3.42 -8.33
CA SER A 37 -12.45 3.62 -7.55
C SER A 37 -11.94 2.33 -6.91
N ALA A 38 -12.83 1.40 -6.53
CA ALA A 38 -12.43 0.07 -6.04
C ALA A 38 -11.78 -0.82 -7.12
N ASN A 39 -11.98 -0.49 -8.41
CA ASN A 39 -11.35 -1.13 -9.55
C ASN A 39 -10.14 -0.35 -10.10
N ASN A 40 -9.71 0.73 -9.42
CA ASN A 40 -8.53 1.49 -9.80
C ASN A 40 -7.24 0.83 -9.26
N PRO A 41 -6.36 0.28 -10.10
CA PRO A 41 -5.13 -0.37 -9.64
C PRO A 41 -4.15 0.59 -8.95
N ASP A 42 -4.07 1.85 -9.38
CA ASP A 42 -3.20 2.87 -8.77
C ASP A 42 -3.60 3.18 -7.34
N LEU A 43 -4.90 3.18 -7.05
CA LEU A 43 -5.41 3.39 -5.70
C LEU A 43 -4.87 2.33 -4.75
N HIS A 44 -4.95 1.06 -5.16
CA HIS A 44 -4.48 -0.08 -4.37
C HIS A 44 -2.96 -0.06 -4.20
N LEU A 45 -2.20 0.27 -5.24
CA LEU A 45 -0.73 0.40 -5.14
C LEU A 45 -0.31 1.51 -4.17
N ASN A 46 -0.92 2.69 -4.29
CA ASN A 46 -0.54 3.84 -3.47
C ASN A 46 -0.90 3.62 -1.99
N ARG A 47 -2.08 3.05 -1.72
CA ARG A 47 -2.48 2.64 -0.37
C ARG A 47 -1.54 1.58 0.19
N ALA A 48 -1.18 0.57 -0.60
CA ALA A 48 -0.24 -0.47 -0.18
C ALA A 48 1.15 0.09 0.14
N THR A 49 1.64 1.03 -0.67
CA THR A 49 2.91 1.71 -0.43
C THR A 49 2.89 2.42 0.92
N LEU A 50 1.84 3.20 1.21
CA LEU A 50 1.71 3.85 2.52
C LEU A 50 1.64 2.82 3.67
N LEU A 51 0.90 1.73 3.51
CA LEU A 51 0.80 0.68 4.52
C LEU A 51 2.15 0.00 4.78
N GLN A 52 2.96 -0.20 3.76
CA GLN A 52 4.31 -0.75 3.90
C GLN A 52 5.22 0.17 4.72
N TYR A 53 5.19 1.49 4.48
CA TYR A 53 5.94 2.47 5.28
C TYR A 53 5.47 2.53 6.74
N LEU A 54 4.21 2.23 6.99
CA LEU A 54 3.64 2.14 8.34
C LEU A 54 3.81 0.74 8.97
N GLU A 55 4.59 -0.13 8.34
CA GLU A 55 4.85 -1.52 8.76
C GLU A 55 3.58 -2.39 8.90
N ARG A 56 2.48 -1.98 8.24
CA ARG A 56 1.22 -2.71 8.17
C ARG A 56 1.26 -3.70 7.01
N PHE A 57 2.19 -4.65 7.10
CA PHE A 57 2.60 -5.50 5.97
C PHE A 57 1.47 -6.33 5.35
N GLN A 58 0.58 -6.89 6.17
CA GLN A 58 -0.56 -7.68 5.68
C GLN A 58 -1.43 -6.88 4.69
N GLY A 59 -1.81 -5.65 5.08
CA GLY A 59 -2.61 -4.78 4.22
C GLY A 59 -1.84 -4.26 3.00
N ALA A 60 -0.51 -4.10 3.11
CA ALA A 60 0.33 -3.78 1.95
C ALA A 60 0.31 -4.91 0.92
N LEU A 61 0.43 -6.16 1.36
CA LEU A 61 0.38 -7.34 0.48
C LEU A 61 -0.98 -7.49 -0.21
N GLU A 62 -2.06 -7.31 0.54
CA GLU A 62 -3.43 -7.34 0.00
C GLU A 62 -3.62 -6.29 -1.09
N GLY A 63 -3.19 -5.04 -0.84
CA GLY A 63 -3.28 -3.97 -1.84
C GLY A 63 -2.40 -4.22 -3.07
N LEU A 64 -1.18 -4.72 -2.89
CA LEU A 64 -0.30 -5.09 -4.01
C LEU A 64 -0.90 -6.22 -4.86
N SER A 65 -1.49 -7.23 -4.22
CA SER A 65 -2.18 -8.33 -4.90
C SER A 65 -3.39 -7.81 -5.68
N ARG A 66 -4.21 -6.94 -5.08
CA ARG A 66 -5.36 -6.35 -5.74
C ARG A 66 -4.97 -5.50 -6.95
N ALA A 67 -3.92 -4.68 -6.83
CA ALA A 67 -3.39 -3.91 -7.95
C ALA A 67 -2.88 -4.81 -9.09
N ALA A 68 -2.17 -5.90 -8.77
CA ALA A 68 -1.70 -6.87 -9.75
C ALA A 68 -2.84 -7.62 -10.46
N MET A 69 -3.94 -7.92 -9.76
CA MET A 69 -5.13 -8.54 -10.35
C MET A 69 -5.87 -7.59 -11.30
N LEU A 70 -5.99 -6.31 -10.93
CA LEU A 70 -6.70 -5.31 -11.72
C LEU A 70 -5.92 -4.88 -12.97
N ALA A 71 -4.58 -4.92 -12.93
CA ALA A 71 -3.72 -4.59 -14.06
C ALA A 71 -2.63 -5.65 -14.29
N PRO A 72 -2.95 -6.80 -14.93
CA PRO A 72 -2.00 -7.91 -15.09
C PRO A 72 -0.73 -7.57 -15.89
N GLY A 73 -0.82 -6.58 -16.80
CA GLY A 73 0.31 -6.07 -17.60
C GLY A 73 1.19 -5.06 -16.85
N TRP A 74 0.74 -4.58 -15.69
CA TRP A 74 1.55 -3.72 -14.83
C TRP A 74 2.37 -4.58 -13.87
N GLU A 75 3.66 -4.71 -14.13
CA GLU A 75 4.51 -5.63 -13.37
C GLU A 75 4.86 -5.13 -11.96
N GLU A 76 4.81 -3.82 -11.74
CA GLU A 76 5.32 -3.18 -10.52
C GLU A 76 4.65 -3.73 -9.24
N PRO A 77 3.30 -3.86 -9.14
CA PRO A 77 2.68 -4.42 -7.95
C PRO A 77 3.11 -5.86 -7.67
N ARG A 78 3.27 -6.69 -8.71
CA ARG A 78 3.71 -8.09 -8.56
C ARG A 78 5.15 -8.18 -8.07
N LYS A 79 6.05 -7.35 -8.63
CA LYS A 79 7.45 -7.26 -8.21
C LYS A 79 7.56 -6.81 -6.75
N ARG A 80 6.84 -5.75 -6.37
CA ARG A 80 6.79 -5.26 -4.98
C ARG A 80 6.23 -6.29 -4.02
N HIS A 81 5.18 -7.01 -4.41
CA HIS A 81 4.60 -8.09 -3.59
C HIS A 81 5.64 -9.19 -3.31
N ALA A 82 6.32 -9.66 -4.36
CA ALA A 82 7.35 -10.69 -4.23
C ALA A 82 8.52 -10.23 -3.34
N HIS A 83 8.99 -8.99 -3.52
CA HIS A 83 10.05 -8.42 -2.69
C HIS A 83 9.64 -8.30 -1.21
N LEU A 84 8.41 -7.86 -0.93
CA LEU A 84 7.93 -7.74 0.44
C LEU A 84 7.79 -9.12 1.11
N MET A 85 7.32 -10.12 0.37
CA MET A 85 7.27 -11.52 0.85
C MET A 85 8.66 -12.07 1.19
N ASP A 86 9.65 -11.89 0.29
CA ASP A 86 11.03 -12.34 0.54
C ASP A 86 11.63 -11.63 1.76
N PHE A 87 11.44 -10.31 1.87
CA PHE A 87 11.88 -9.53 3.03
C PHE A 87 11.31 -10.08 4.35
N LEU A 88 9.99 -10.28 4.42
CA LEU A 88 9.33 -10.78 5.62
C LEU A 88 9.75 -12.22 5.95
N SER A 89 9.89 -13.08 4.93
CA SER A 89 10.36 -14.46 5.13
C SER A 89 11.77 -14.49 5.72
N ARG A 90 12.68 -13.65 5.21
CA ARG A 90 14.04 -13.53 5.75
C ARG A 90 14.05 -12.97 7.17
N LEU A 91 13.24 -11.94 7.43
CA LEU A 91 13.12 -11.34 8.76
C LEU A 91 12.62 -12.38 9.78
N CYS A 92 11.57 -13.13 9.45
CA CYS A 92 11.05 -14.19 10.30
C CYS A 92 12.09 -15.29 10.53
N THR A 93 12.84 -15.69 9.50
CA THR A 93 13.91 -16.69 9.63
C THR A 93 15.01 -16.20 10.57
N LEU A 94 15.43 -14.94 10.46
CA LEU A 94 16.43 -14.35 11.35
C LEU A 94 15.95 -14.27 12.81
N LEU A 95 14.68 -13.96 13.02
CA LEU A 95 14.08 -13.91 14.36
C LEU A 95 13.93 -15.31 14.98
N ALA A 96 13.61 -16.33 14.17
CA ALA A 96 13.46 -17.70 14.63
C ALA A 96 14.81 -18.37 14.96
N ASN A 97 15.90 -17.90 14.37
CA ASN A 97 17.26 -18.38 14.62
C ASN A 97 17.99 -17.58 15.73
N ARG A 98 17.26 -16.76 16.51
CA ARG A 98 17.77 -16.11 17.73
C ARG A 98 17.37 -16.90 18.97
#